data_AF-A0A8T6M3M9-F1
#
_entry.id   AF-A0A8T6M3M9-F1
#
_cell.length_a   1.000
_cell.length_b   1.000
_cell.length_c   1.000
_cell.angle_alpha   90.00
_cell.angle_beta   90.00
_cell.angle_gamma   90.00
#
_symmetry.space_group_name_H-M   'P 1'
#
loop_
_entity.id
_entity.type
_entity.pdbx_description
1 polymer ?
#
loop_
_entity_poly.entity_id
_entity_poly.type
_entity_poly.pdbx_seq_one_letter_code
_entity_poly.pdbx_strand_id
1 'polypeptide(L)'
;KSYTGKKGGFTSKDQEQQYKKRGEGMVKSVMKNPGPLKRLSVKINQELPHYWIAPEDNIILCGKVDWLEYFPDSDTVGIIDFKTGKNREDDNSLQLPIYSLLVHNCQKRKATKANYWYLAEGNELLEKELPDLEESHEKVLAIAKKIKLARKLENFKCPQGAKGCFACKPLEAVVNGEAEFVGESQYGQDLYLIDKTKMSQSEDDSVIL
;
A
#
# COMPACT_ATOMS: atom_id res chain seq x y z
N LYS A 1 13.84 -17.20 4.15
CA LYS A 1 12.97 -18.06 5.00
C LYS A 1 11.55 -18.02 4.42
N SER A 2 10.84 -19.15 4.41
CA SER A 2 9.49 -19.27 3.85
C SER A 2 8.44 -19.04 4.95
N TYR A 3 7.54 -18.09 4.77
CA TYR A 3 6.32 -17.97 5.59
C TYR A 3 5.25 -18.86 4.94
N THR A 4 4.86 -19.95 5.61
CA THR A 4 3.92 -20.96 5.09
C THR A 4 2.91 -21.36 6.16
N GLY A 5 1.77 -21.92 5.77
CA GLY A 5 0.68 -22.30 6.66
C GLY A 5 0.20 -21.15 7.53
N LYS A 6 -0.11 -21.43 8.80
CA LYS A 6 -0.63 -20.44 9.75
C LYS A 6 0.29 -19.24 9.96
N LYS A 7 1.62 -19.45 10.00
CA LYS A 7 2.61 -18.36 10.07
C LYS A 7 2.63 -17.48 8.82
N GLY A 8 2.20 -18.01 7.68
CA GLY A 8 1.98 -17.25 6.44
C GLY A 8 0.62 -16.58 6.36
N GLY A 9 -0.23 -16.68 7.39
CA GLY A 9 -1.58 -16.15 7.40
C GLY A 9 -2.62 -17.05 6.71
N PHE A 10 -2.29 -18.32 6.45
CA PHE A 10 -3.19 -19.25 5.77
C PHE A 10 -3.83 -20.25 6.75
N THR A 11 -5.14 -20.44 6.64
CA THR A 11 -5.89 -21.43 7.42
C THR A 11 -5.81 -22.84 6.83
N SER A 12 -5.44 -22.96 5.55
CA SER A 12 -5.27 -24.24 4.88
C SER A 12 -4.21 -24.21 3.78
N LYS A 13 -3.70 -25.40 3.44
CA LYS A 13 -2.77 -25.58 2.30
C LYS A 13 -3.40 -25.19 0.97
N ASP A 14 -4.70 -25.44 0.81
CA ASP A 14 -5.41 -25.09 -0.43
C ASP A 14 -5.53 -23.58 -0.60
N GLN A 15 -5.80 -22.85 0.48
CA GLN A 15 -5.82 -21.39 0.48
C GLN A 15 -4.44 -20.83 0.09
N GLU A 16 -3.38 -21.32 0.74
CA GLU A 16 -2.01 -20.92 0.42
C GLU A 16 -1.67 -21.20 -1.06
N GLN A 17 -2.02 -22.39 -1.56
CA GLN A 17 -1.78 -22.77 -2.95
C GLN A 17 -2.60 -21.91 -3.92
N GLN A 18 -3.82 -21.50 -3.57
CA GLN A 18 -4.62 -20.58 -4.38
C GLN A 18 -3.95 -19.21 -4.52
N TYR A 19 -3.49 -18.62 -3.41
CA TYR A 19 -2.76 -17.35 -3.43
C TYR A 19 -1.45 -17.46 -4.20
N LYS A 20 -0.71 -18.57 -4.02
CA LYS A 20 0.52 -18.85 -4.78
C LYS A 20 0.25 -18.93 -6.28
N LYS A 21 -0.73 -19.72 -6.72
CA LYS A 21 -1.13 -19.84 -8.15
C LYS A 21 -1.55 -18.48 -8.72
N ARG A 22 -2.28 -17.67 -7.95
CA ARG A 22 -2.66 -16.30 -8.36
C ARG A 22 -1.43 -15.42 -8.57
N GLY A 23 -0.48 -15.43 -7.63
CA GLY A 23 0.79 -14.72 -7.75
C GLY A 23 1.61 -15.15 -8.97
N GLU A 24 1.76 -16.45 -9.19
CA GLU A 24 2.43 -17.02 -10.37
C GLU A 24 1.75 -16.59 -11.67
N GLY A 25 0.41 -16.55 -11.70
CA GLY A 25 -0.35 -16.06 -12.84
C GLY A 25 -0.03 -14.61 -13.19
N MET A 26 0.01 -13.73 -12.20
CA MET A 26 0.38 -12.31 -12.39
C MET A 26 1.81 -12.18 -12.95
N VAL A 27 2.78 -12.89 -12.37
CA VAL A 27 4.18 -12.87 -12.84
C VAL A 27 4.27 -13.38 -14.28
N LYS A 28 3.62 -14.49 -14.62
CA LYS A 28 3.60 -15.03 -15.99
C LYS A 28 2.98 -14.04 -16.99
N SER A 29 1.92 -13.33 -16.58
CA SER A 29 1.30 -12.31 -17.42
C SER A 29 2.27 -11.17 -17.74
N VAL A 30 2.98 -10.67 -16.72
CA VAL A 30 4.03 -9.65 -16.89
C VAL A 30 5.18 -10.18 -17.75
N MET A 31 5.63 -11.42 -17.58
CA MET A 31 6.68 -11.99 -18.42
C MET A 31 6.28 -12.09 -19.89
N LYS A 32 5.02 -12.42 -20.17
CA LYS A 32 4.47 -12.49 -21.54
C LYS A 32 4.33 -11.09 -22.14
N ASN A 33 3.86 -10.12 -21.36
CA ASN A 33 3.61 -8.74 -21.77
C ASN A 33 4.30 -7.75 -20.81
N PRO A 34 5.63 -7.63 -20.88
CA PRO A 34 6.40 -6.88 -19.88
C PRO A 34 6.26 -5.36 -19.99
N GLY A 35 5.66 -4.85 -21.07
CA GLY A 35 5.33 -3.44 -21.25
C GLY A 35 6.47 -2.49 -20.87
N PRO A 36 6.28 -1.57 -19.91
CA PRO A 36 7.28 -0.59 -19.50
C PRO A 36 8.55 -1.20 -18.87
N LEU A 37 8.51 -2.45 -18.40
CA LEU A 37 9.69 -3.11 -17.81
C LEU A 37 10.79 -3.42 -18.83
N LYS A 38 10.47 -3.42 -20.13
CA LYS A 38 11.47 -3.54 -21.21
C LYS A 38 12.16 -2.23 -21.55
N ARG A 39 11.67 -1.11 -21.01
CA ARG A 39 12.18 0.23 -21.31
C ARG A 39 13.16 0.68 -20.23
N LEU A 40 13.89 1.75 -20.51
CA LEU A 40 14.83 2.32 -19.55
C LEU A 40 14.10 2.80 -18.30
N SER A 41 14.76 2.73 -17.16
CA SER A 41 14.23 3.23 -15.90
C SER A 41 15.25 4.04 -15.12
N VAL A 42 14.74 4.92 -14.25
CA VAL A 42 15.55 5.70 -13.32
C VAL A 42 15.38 5.15 -11.92
N LYS A 43 16.49 5.04 -11.20
CA LYS A 43 16.49 4.79 -9.76
C LYS A 43 16.85 6.07 -9.03
N ILE A 44 16.02 6.46 -8.06
CA ILE A 44 16.37 7.53 -7.12
C ILE A 44 17.57 7.06 -6.30
N ASN A 45 18.62 7.90 -6.20
CA ASN A 45 19.86 7.54 -5.48
C ASN A 45 19.71 7.70 -3.96
N GLN A 46 18.66 7.10 -3.39
CA GLN A 46 18.35 7.02 -1.97
C GLN A 46 17.63 5.69 -1.72
N GLU A 47 17.97 4.98 -0.66
CA GLU A 47 17.31 3.69 -0.34
C GLU A 47 15.84 3.89 0.01
N LEU A 48 15.57 4.90 0.83
CA LEU A 48 14.23 5.45 1.10
C LEU A 48 14.25 6.93 0.71
N PRO A 49 13.71 7.28 -0.47
CA PRO A 49 13.54 8.66 -0.89
C PRO A 49 12.86 9.50 0.19
N HIS A 50 13.49 10.62 0.54
CA HIS A 50 12.95 11.55 1.53
C HIS A 50 13.48 12.97 1.33
N TYR A 51 12.73 13.95 1.83
CA TYR A 51 13.15 15.33 1.95
C TYR A 51 12.35 16.05 3.05
N TRP A 52 12.84 17.19 3.51
CA TRP A 52 12.10 18.04 4.43
C TRP A 52 10.97 18.76 3.69
N ILE A 53 9.73 18.36 3.94
CA ILE A 53 8.55 19.05 3.39
C ILE A 53 8.22 20.33 4.18
N ALA A 54 8.55 20.36 5.47
CA ALA A 54 8.47 21.52 6.36
C ALA A 54 9.53 21.42 7.47
N PRO A 55 10.77 21.90 7.22
CA PRO A 55 11.86 21.90 8.21
C PRO A 55 11.51 22.60 9.53
N GLU A 56 10.84 23.75 9.46
CA GLU A 56 10.37 24.54 10.60
C GLU A 56 9.39 23.78 11.50
N ASP A 57 8.67 22.82 10.91
CA ASP A 57 7.76 21.95 11.62
C ASP A 57 8.39 20.60 11.99
N ASN A 58 9.66 20.36 11.67
CA ASN A 58 10.31 19.06 11.81
C ASN A 58 9.53 17.93 11.12
N ILE A 59 9.04 18.17 9.89
CA ILE A 59 8.30 17.17 9.10
C ILE A 59 9.12 16.76 7.87
N ILE A 60 9.36 15.45 7.76
CA ILE A 60 9.99 14.80 6.62
C ILE A 60 8.91 14.04 5.85
N LEU A 61 8.86 14.22 4.53
CA LEU A 61 8.12 13.33 3.65
C LEU A 61 9.08 12.24 3.15
N CYS A 62 8.68 10.98 3.26
CA CYS A 62 9.42 9.84 2.75
C CYS A 62 8.50 8.82 2.10
N GLY A 63 9.02 8.03 1.17
CA GLY A 63 8.28 6.95 0.53
C GLY A 63 9.09 6.28 -0.56
N LYS A 64 8.60 5.14 -1.04
CA LYS A 64 9.25 4.37 -2.10
C LYS A 64 8.36 4.35 -3.32
N VAL A 65 8.88 4.90 -4.42
CA VAL A 65 8.23 4.85 -5.72
C VAL A 65 8.55 3.50 -6.36
N ASP A 66 7.53 2.80 -6.84
CA ASP A 66 7.63 1.45 -7.40
C ASP A 66 8.53 1.40 -8.66
N TRP A 67 8.23 2.24 -9.64
CA TRP A 67 8.99 2.31 -10.89
C TRP A 67 8.93 3.69 -11.54
N LEU A 68 10.07 4.11 -12.08
CA LEU A 68 10.21 5.32 -12.89
C LEU A 68 10.68 4.95 -14.28
N GLU A 69 9.75 4.92 -15.23
CA GLU A 69 10.07 4.74 -16.64
C GLU A 69 10.79 5.98 -17.16
N TYR A 70 11.87 5.81 -17.91
CA TYR A 70 12.67 6.89 -18.48
C TYR A 70 12.34 7.10 -19.96
N PHE A 71 12.13 8.36 -20.36
CA PHE A 71 11.89 8.78 -21.73
C PHE A 71 13.09 9.59 -22.27
N PRO A 72 14.01 8.97 -23.03
CA PRO A 72 15.24 9.64 -23.47
C PRO A 72 15.01 10.88 -24.33
N ASP A 73 14.00 10.86 -25.20
CA ASP A 73 13.76 11.93 -26.17
C ASP A 73 13.39 13.27 -25.52
N SER A 74 12.85 13.24 -24.30
CA SER A 74 12.46 14.44 -23.54
C SER A 74 13.21 14.62 -22.23
N ASP A 75 14.11 13.70 -21.87
CA ASP A 75 14.75 13.60 -20.55
C ASP A 75 13.74 13.67 -19.38
N THR A 76 12.61 12.96 -19.51
CA THR A 76 11.53 12.92 -18.51
C THR A 76 11.31 11.52 -17.97
N VAL A 77 10.49 11.41 -16.91
CA VAL A 77 10.11 10.13 -16.31
C VAL A 77 8.59 9.96 -16.20
N GLY A 78 8.15 8.71 -16.24
CA GLY A 78 6.77 8.29 -15.94
C GLY A 78 6.72 7.48 -14.65
N ILE A 79 5.79 7.81 -13.77
CA ILE A 79 5.55 7.09 -12.51
C ILE A 79 4.66 5.89 -12.80
N ILE A 80 5.05 4.71 -12.31
CA ILE A 80 4.25 3.48 -12.39
C ILE A 80 4.16 2.83 -11.01
N ASP A 81 2.94 2.62 -10.52
CA ASP A 81 2.66 1.87 -9.28
C ASP A 81 2.00 0.53 -9.63
N PHE A 82 2.54 -0.58 -9.12
CA PHE A 82 2.02 -1.90 -9.42
C PHE A 82 1.00 -2.32 -8.36
N LYS A 83 -0.19 -2.69 -8.80
CA LYS A 83 -1.29 -3.10 -7.93
C LYS A 83 -1.58 -4.59 -8.12
N THR A 84 -1.47 -5.35 -7.03
CA THR A 84 -1.86 -6.79 -6.97
C THR A 84 -3.19 -7.00 -6.23
N GLY A 85 -3.77 -5.92 -5.71
CA GLY A 85 -5.08 -5.91 -5.06
C GLY A 85 -6.21 -6.24 -6.03
N LYS A 86 -7.39 -6.54 -5.47
CA LYS A 86 -8.63 -6.72 -6.24
C LYS A 86 -9.39 -5.41 -6.41
N ASN A 87 -9.15 -4.45 -5.53
CA ASN A 87 -9.82 -3.17 -5.53
C ASN A 87 -8.92 -2.14 -6.20
N ARG A 88 -9.55 -1.20 -6.89
CA ARG A 88 -8.87 -0.04 -7.45
C ARG A 88 -8.57 0.97 -6.34
N GLU A 89 -7.50 1.72 -6.54
CA GLU A 89 -7.10 2.81 -5.66
C GLU A 89 -8.16 3.92 -5.68
N ASP A 90 -8.44 4.50 -4.51
CA ASP A 90 -9.37 5.63 -4.36
C ASP A 90 -8.80 6.88 -5.07
N ASP A 91 -9.65 7.61 -5.79
CA ASP A 91 -9.22 8.83 -6.49
C ASP A 91 -8.78 9.94 -5.51
N ASN A 92 -9.20 9.89 -4.24
CA ASN A 92 -8.74 10.80 -3.18
C ASN A 92 -7.47 10.35 -2.48
N SER A 93 -6.89 9.21 -2.87
CA SER A 93 -5.65 8.68 -2.29
C SER A 93 -4.52 9.69 -2.33
N LEU A 94 -3.72 9.72 -1.27
CA LEU A 94 -2.51 10.56 -1.21
C LEU A 94 -1.32 9.95 -1.93
N GLN A 95 -1.46 8.73 -2.46
CA GLN A 95 -0.33 7.99 -3.03
C GLN A 95 0.34 8.76 -4.19
N LEU A 96 -0.43 9.18 -5.20
CA LEU A 96 0.14 9.94 -6.33
C LEU A 96 0.62 11.34 -5.93
N PRO A 97 -0.09 12.12 -5.09
CA PRO A 97 0.47 13.36 -4.54
C PRO A 97 1.85 13.16 -3.88
N ILE A 98 1.99 12.13 -3.04
CA ILE A 98 3.26 11.80 -2.37
C ILE A 98 4.32 11.40 -3.40
N TYR A 99 3.99 10.56 -4.38
CA TYR A 99 4.94 10.16 -5.41
C TYR A 99 5.38 11.33 -6.28
N SER A 100 4.46 12.20 -6.69
CA SER A 100 4.77 13.41 -7.48
C SER A 100 5.78 14.29 -6.75
N LEU A 101 5.56 14.54 -5.45
CA LEU A 101 6.46 15.30 -4.60
C LEU A 101 7.83 14.64 -4.43
N LEU A 102 7.89 13.33 -4.15
CA LEU A 102 9.14 12.60 -3.99
C LEU A 102 9.96 12.57 -5.30
N VAL A 103 9.30 12.33 -6.43
CA VAL A 103 9.97 12.33 -7.73
C VAL A 103 10.49 13.72 -8.05
N HIS A 104 9.71 14.77 -7.81
CA HIS A 104 10.16 16.14 -8.04
C HIS A 104 11.37 16.54 -7.18
N ASN A 105 11.38 16.16 -5.89
CA ASN A 105 12.38 16.66 -4.94
C ASN A 105 13.60 15.76 -4.75
N CYS A 106 13.50 14.45 -5.06
CA CYS A 106 14.58 13.49 -4.79
C CYS A 106 15.38 13.10 -6.05
N GLN A 107 15.01 13.56 -7.24
CA GLN A 107 15.77 13.33 -8.48
C GLN A 107 15.55 14.48 -9.50
N LYS A 108 16.30 14.49 -10.62
CA LYS A 108 16.42 15.66 -11.50
C LYS A 108 15.41 15.77 -12.65
N ARG A 109 14.79 14.67 -13.07
CA ARG A 109 13.96 14.60 -14.29
C ARG A 109 12.52 14.94 -14.00
N LYS A 110 11.85 15.66 -14.88
CA LYS A 110 10.44 15.98 -14.64
C LYS A 110 9.57 14.74 -14.81
N ALA A 111 8.63 14.52 -13.89
CA ALA A 111 7.56 13.55 -14.08
C ALA A 111 6.54 14.13 -15.08
N THR A 112 6.20 13.35 -16.11
CA THR A 112 5.24 13.77 -17.16
C THR A 112 4.01 12.88 -17.24
N LYS A 113 4.06 11.70 -16.64
CA LYS A 113 2.97 10.73 -16.64
C LYS A 113 2.89 10.00 -15.31
N ALA A 114 1.69 9.55 -14.96
CA ALA A 114 1.45 8.63 -13.86
C ALA A 114 0.55 7.49 -14.33
N ASN A 115 0.85 6.26 -13.93
CA ASN A 115 0.06 5.09 -14.28
C ASN A 115 -0.08 4.15 -13.10
N TYR A 116 -1.24 3.50 -13.01
CA TYR A 116 -1.42 2.31 -12.20
C TYR A 116 -1.40 1.07 -13.09
N TRP A 117 -0.70 0.03 -12.65
CA TRP A 117 -0.71 -1.26 -13.32
C TRP A 117 -1.37 -2.33 -12.44
N TYR A 118 -2.64 -2.62 -12.73
CA TYR A 118 -3.42 -3.64 -12.02
C TYR A 118 -3.13 -5.04 -12.59
N LEU A 119 -2.12 -5.70 -12.03
CA LEU A 119 -1.60 -6.99 -12.52
C LEU A 119 -2.63 -8.13 -12.46
N ALA A 120 -3.66 -7.99 -11.62
CA ALA A 120 -4.75 -8.96 -11.53
C ALA A 120 -5.88 -8.72 -12.55
N GLU A 121 -5.97 -7.52 -13.13
CA GLU A 121 -7.04 -7.14 -14.08
C GLU A 121 -6.59 -7.28 -15.54
N GLY A 122 -5.30 -7.09 -15.83
CA GLY A 122 -4.80 -7.19 -17.19
C GLY A 122 -3.35 -6.72 -17.36
N ASN A 123 -2.97 -6.52 -18.62
CA ASN A 123 -1.61 -6.12 -19.01
C ASN A 123 -1.50 -4.64 -19.40
N GLU A 124 -2.58 -3.88 -19.26
CA GLU A 124 -2.63 -2.48 -19.67
C GLU A 124 -2.37 -1.57 -18.48
N LEU A 125 -1.68 -0.46 -18.76
CA LEU A 125 -1.50 0.63 -17.83
C LEU A 125 -2.78 1.47 -17.81
N LEU A 126 -3.25 1.78 -16.60
CA LEU A 126 -4.29 2.77 -16.41
C LEU A 126 -3.63 4.12 -16.18
N GLU A 127 -3.70 4.99 -17.18
CA GLU A 127 -3.20 6.36 -17.09
C GLU A 127 -3.97 7.15 -16.03
N LYS A 128 -3.24 7.93 -15.26
CA LYS A 128 -3.75 8.81 -14.21
C LYS A 128 -3.20 10.21 -14.44
N GLU A 129 -4.02 11.19 -14.10
CA GLU A 129 -3.58 12.58 -14.10
C GLU A 129 -2.47 12.77 -13.07
N LEU A 130 -1.41 13.46 -13.48
CA LEU A 130 -0.32 13.78 -12.58
C LEU A 130 -0.80 14.91 -11.65
N PRO A 131 -0.78 14.73 -10.32
CA PRO A 131 -1.22 15.77 -9.40
C PRO A 131 -0.36 17.03 -9.50
N ASP A 132 -1.00 18.19 -9.37
CA ASP A 132 -0.30 19.47 -9.25
C ASP A 132 0.61 19.46 -8.01
N LEU A 133 1.80 20.05 -8.15
CA LEU A 133 2.84 19.99 -7.10
C LEU A 133 2.50 20.87 -5.90
N GLU A 134 1.91 22.05 -6.13
CA GLU A 134 1.55 23.00 -5.07
C GLU A 134 0.35 22.45 -4.29
N GLU A 135 -0.71 22.03 -4.98
CA GLU A 135 -1.87 21.38 -4.34
C GLU A 135 -1.47 20.11 -3.58
N SER A 136 -0.57 19.31 -4.15
CA SER A 136 -0.04 18.11 -3.48
C SER A 136 0.72 18.46 -2.21
N HIS A 137 1.57 19.49 -2.26
CA HIS A 137 2.33 19.96 -1.10
C HIS A 137 1.38 20.41 0.02
N GLU A 138 0.41 21.28 -0.30
CA GLU A 138 -0.56 21.79 0.67
C GLU A 138 -1.37 20.65 1.29
N LYS A 139 -1.91 19.75 0.47
CA LYS A 139 -2.73 18.61 0.93
C LYS A 139 -1.95 17.68 1.86
N VAL A 140 -0.73 17.31 1.47
CA VAL A 140 0.13 16.42 2.28
C VAL A 140 0.57 17.10 3.56
N LEU A 141 1.00 18.36 3.49
CA LEU A 141 1.46 19.12 4.66
C LEU A 141 0.32 19.37 5.67
N ALA A 142 -0.89 19.69 5.20
CA ALA A 142 -2.05 19.87 6.07
C ALA A 142 -2.35 18.60 6.89
N ILE A 143 -2.26 17.42 6.27
CA ILE A 143 -2.46 16.13 6.95
C ILE A 143 -1.29 15.84 7.90
N ALA A 144 -0.05 16.10 7.48
CA ALA A 144 1.12 15.91 8.33
C ALA A 144 1.07 16.78 9.60
N LYS A 145 0.62 18.03 9.50
CA LYS A 145 0.41 18.93 10.65
C LYS A 145 -0.67 18.41 11.59
N LYS A 146 -1.77 17.87 11.06
CA LYS A 146 -2.81 17.22 11.89
C LYS A 146 -2.26 16.01 12.63
N ILE A 147 -1.46 15.17 11.97
CA ILE A 147 -0.79 14.01 12.60
C ILE A 147 0.18 14.47 13.70
N LYS A 148 1.00 15.48 13.43
CA LYS A 148 1.93 16.07 14.41
C LYS A 148 1.18 16.57 15.66
N LEU A 149 0.08 17.29 15.46
CA LEU A 149 -0.76 17.80 16.55
C LEU A 149 -1.38 16.65 17.36
N ALA A 150 -1.97 15.66 16.69
CA ALA A 150 -2.57 14.50 17.35
C ALA A 150 -1.56 13.74 18.21
N ARG A 151 -0.33 13.55 17.71
CA ARG A 151 0.78 12.94 18.46
C ARG A 151 1.19 13.78 19.67
N LYS A 152 1.33 15.10 19.52
CA LYS A 152 1.70 16.01 20.62
C LYS A 152 0.68 16.02 21.76
N LEU A 153 -0.60 15.87 21.42
CA LEU A 153 -1.71 15.85 22.38
C LEU A 153 -2.07 14.44 22.85
N GLU A 154 -1.42 13.40 22.32
CA GLU A 154 -1.78 11.98 22.52
C GLU A 154 -3.27 11.70 22.27
N ASN A 155 -3.87 12.43 21.33
CA ASN A 155 -5.31 12.44 21.08
C ASN A 155 -5.64 11.75 19.75
N PHE A 156 -5.79 10.43 19.80
CA PHE A 156 -6.01 9.57 18.63
C PHE A 156 -7.48 9.18 18.48
N LYS A 157 -8.34 10.17 18.16
CA LYS A 157 -9.76 9.89 17.93
C LYS A 157 -9.96 9.12 16.63
N CYS A 158 -10.53 7.92 16.74
CA CYS A 158 -10.93 7.14 15.58
C CYS A 158 -12.07 7.87 14.85
N PRO A 159 -11.95 8.16 13.54
CA PRO A 159 -13.03 8.80 12.79
C PRO A 159 -14.27 7.91 12.65
N GLN A 160 -14.12 6.59 12.84
CA GLN A 160 -15.23 5.62 12.86
C GLN A 160 -15.84 5.42 14.25
N GLY A 161 -15.35 6.15 15.26
CA GLY A 161 -15.81 6.04 16.65
C GLY A 161 -15.60 4.65 17.25
N ALA A 162 -16.48 4.28 18.18
CA ALA A 162 -16.43 3.00 18.89
C ALA A 162 -16.74 1.77 18.00
N LYS A 163 -17.30 1.96 16.79
CA LYS A 163 -17.54 0.85 15.85
C LYS A 163 -16.25 0.29 15.25
N GLY A 164 -15.15 1.03 15.35
CA GLY A 164 -13.85 0.66 14.78
C GLY A 164 -13.85 0.65 13.24
N CYS A 165 -12.71 0.28 12.67
CA CYS A 165 -12.55 0.10 11.21
C CYS A 165 -11.96 -1.27 10.89
N PHE A 166 -11.74 -1.56 9.61
CA PHE A 166 -11.15 -2.82 9.16
C PHE A 166 -9.75 -3.09 9.74
N ALA A 167 -9.04 -2.06 10.23
CA ALA A 167 -7.73 -2.19 10.88
C ALA A 167 -7.82 -2.36 12.41
N CYS A 168 -8.83 -1.80 13.06
CA CYS A 168 -9.04 -1.95 14.51
C CYS A 168 -9.57 -3.33 14.86
N LYS A 169 -10.57 -3.82 14.11
CA LYS A 169 -11.27 -5.08 14.41
C LYS A 169 -10.35 -6.30 14.54
N PRO A 170 -9.32 -6.49 13.69
CA PRO A 170 -8.36 -7.58 13.88
C PRO A 170 -7.58 -7.49 15.19
N LEU A 171 -7.20 -6.29 15.62
CA LEU A 171 -6.48 -6.10 16.87
C LEU A 171 -7.40 -6.34 18.07
N GLU A 172 -8.64 -5.88 18.01
CA GLU A 172 -9.66 -6.14 19.04
C GLU A 172 -9.90 -7.65 19.20
N ALA A 173 -10.01 -8.40 18.10
CA ALA A 173 -10.13 -9.85 18.13
C ALA A 173 -8.93 -10.53 18.83
N VAL A 174 -7.72 -10.02 18.64
CA VAL A 174 -6.52 -10.50 19.37
C VAL A 174 -6.66 -10.25 20.87
N VAL A 175 -7.06 -9.02 21.26
CA VAL A 175 -7.22 -8.65 22.68
C VAL A 175 -8.31 -9.46 23.36
N ASN A 176 -9.40 -9.77 22.65
CA ASN A 176 -10.51 -10.58 23.16
C ASN A 176 -10.20 -12.09 23.23
N GLY A 177 -9.02 -12.53 22.78
CA GLY A 177 -8.65 -13.95 22.74
C GLY A 177 -9.31 -14.74 21.60
N GLU A 178 -9.84 -14.05 20.59
CA GLU A 178 -10.48 -14.65 19.41
C GLU A 178 -9.48 -15.02 18.31
N ALA A 179 -8.18 -14.73 18.51
CA ALA A 179 -7.11 -15.01 17.57
C ALA A 179 -6.10 -16.05 18.13
N GLU A 180 -5.54 -16.86 17.24
CA GLU A 180 -4.51 -17.85 17.59
C GLU A 180 -3.12 -17.23 17.47
N PHE A 181 -2.32 -17.25 18.54
CA PHE A 181 -0.89 -16.88 18.45
C PHE A 181 -0.12 -17.93 17.63
N VAL A 182 0.56 -17.49 16.59
CA VAL A 182 1.27 -18.37 15.64
C VAL A 182 2.79 -18.18 15.68
N GLY A 183 3.31 -17.32 16.55
CA GLY A 183 4.74 -17.09 16.78
C GLY A 183 5.15 -15.64 16.53
N GLU A 184 6.46 -15.40 16.41
CA GLU A 184 7.00 -14.05 16.20
C GLU A 184 7.47 -13.82 14.75
N SER A 185 7.38 -12.58 14.31
CA SER A 185 7.92 -12.10 13.03
C SER A 185 9.45 -11.95 13.11
N GLN A 186 10.10 -11.76 11.96
CA GLN A 186 11.55 -11.49 11.93
C GLN A 186 11.96 -10.19 12.64
N TYR A 187 11.00 -9.31 12.95
CA TYR A 187 11.20 -8.07 13.67
C TYR A 187 10.77 -8.17 15.14
N GLY A 188 10.52 -9.38 15.65
CA GLY A 188 10.10 -9.62 17.04
C GLY A 188 8.66 -9.19 17.33
N GLN A 189 7.79 -9.16 16.31
CA GLN A 189 6.38 -8.83 16.49
C GLN A 189 5.56 -10.10 16.66
N ASP A 190 4.63 -10.12 17.60
CA ASP A 190 3.69 -11.23 17.76
C ASP A 190 2.78 -11.36 16.53
N LEU A 191 2.67 -12.57 16.01
CA LEU A 191 1.81 -12.93 14.89
C LEU A 191 0.59 -13.68 15.39
N TYR A 192 -0.57 -13.24 14.94
CA TYR A 192 -1.85 -13.86 15.26
C TYR A 192 -2.60 -14.24 13.97
N LEU A 193 -3.32 -15.35 14.04
CA LEU A 193 -4.21 -15.82 12.98
C LEU A 193 -5.65 -15.71 13.45
N ILE A 194 -6.47 -15.03 12.66
CA ILE A 194 -7.91 -14.89 12.88
C ILE A 194 -8.64 -15.79 11.89
N ASP A 195 -9.27 -16.85 12.40
CA ASP A 195 -10.07 -17.75 11.58
C ASP A 195 -11.49 -17.20 11.41
N LYS A 196 -11.70 -16.47 10.31
CA LYS A 196 -13.00 -15.88 9.99
C LYS A 196 -14.12 -16.91 9.79
N THR A 197 -13.79 -18.18 9.53
CA THR A 197 -14.80 -19.25 9.40
C THR A 197 -15.41 -19.64 10.75
N LYS A 198 -14.69 -19.38 11.85
CA LYS A 198 -15.20 -19.57 13.22
C LYS A 198 -15.95 -18.36 13.75
N MET A 199 -15.67 -17.16 13.22
CA MET A 199 -16.36 -15.93 13.60
C MET A 199 -17.79 -15.82 13.06
N SER A 200 -18.12 -16.53 11.97
CA SER A 200 -19.47 -16.52 11.37
C SER A 200 -20.45 -17.52 12.01
N GLN A 201 -20.08 -18.20 13.11
CA GLN A 201 -20.97 -19.15 13.80
C GLN A 201 -21.83 -18.51 14.90
N SER A 202 -21.76 -17.19 15.13
CA SER A 202 -22.50 -16.51 16.19
C SER A 202 -23.58 -15.52 15.72
N GLU A 203 -23.90 -15.43 14.43
CA GLU A 203 -24.94 -14.52 13.92
C GLU A 203 -25.81 -15.16 12.82
N ASP A 204 -26.41 -16.32 13.10
CA ASP A 204 -27.55 -16.82 12.31
C ASP A 204 -28.53 -17.59 13.23
N ASP A 205 -29.08 -16.89 14.22
CA ASP A 205 -30.25 -17.36 15.00
C ASP A 205 -31.52 -17.18 14.16
N SER A 206 -31.65 -17.93 13.07
CA SER A 206 -32.90 -17.97 12.30
C SER A 206 -33.17 -19.39 11.80
N VAL A 207 -34.10 -20.04 12.49
CA VAL A 207 -34.74 -21.28 12.05
C VAL A 207 -35.80 -20.92 11.02
N ILE A 208 -35.76 -21.55 9.85
CA ILE A 208 -36.85 -21.51 8.87
C ILE A 208 -37.96 -22.46 9.36
N LEU A 209 -39.17 -21.94 9.55
CA LEU A 209 -40.41 -22.70 9.70
C LEU A 209 -40.90 -23.22 8.34
#